data_AF-A0A497SSY4-F1
#
_entry.id   AF-A0A497SSY4-F1
#
_cell.length_a   1.000
_cell.length_b   1.000
_cell.length_c   1.000
_cell.angle_alpha   90.00
_cell.angle_beta   90.00
_cell.angle_gamma   90.00
#
_symmetry.space_group_name_H-M   'P 1'
#
loop_
_entity.id
_entity.type
_entity.pdbx_description
1 polymer ?
#
loop_
_entity_poly.entity_id
_entity_poly.type
_entity_poly.pdbx_seq_one_letter_code
_entity_poly.pdbx_strand_id
1 'polypeptide(L)'
;FGPIIMFGLGGIWVEVLRDVSFRLIPISKKDAEEMVKEIRAYRILEGIRGMKPVNFNALYGFLVKVSKLVWKNPNIQELDINPVFVDDKRAAAGDVRILV
;
A
#
# COMPACT_ATOMS: atom_id res chain seq x y z
N PHE A 1 4.38 16.87 -11.77
CA PHE A 1 3.92 16.33 -10.48
C PHE A 1 5.05 15.48 -9.91
N GLY A 2 5.30 15.55 -8.60
CA GLY A 2 6.34 14.71 -7.96
C GLY A 2 5.95 13.23 -7.97
N PRO A 3 6.83 12.34 -7.47
CA PRO A 3 6.50 10.92 -7.37
C PRO A 3 5.21 10.69 -6.56
N ILE A 4 4.46 9.68 -6.97
CA ILE A 4 3.19 9.28 -6.34
C ILE A 4 3.30 7.85 -5.84
N ILE A 5 2.53 7.53 -4.81
CA ILE A 5 2.30 6.16 -4.35
C ILE A 5 0.84 5.79 -4.62
N MET A 6 0.63 4.57 -5.09
CA MET A 6 -0.68 3.96 -5.30
C MET A 6 -0.87 2.82 -4.29
N PHE A 7 -2.09 2.67 -3.78
CA PHE A 7 -2.47 1.57 -2.90
C PHE A 7 -3.81 0.99 -3.34
N GLY A 8 -3.90 -0.34 -3.36
CA GLY A 8 -5.11 -1.11 -3.63
C GLY A 8 -4.92 -2.57 -3.22
N LEU A 9 -6.01 -3.32 -3.12
CA LEU A 9 -5.94 -4.76 -2.85
C LEU A 9 -5.63 -5.52 -4.13
N GLY A 10 -4.68 -6.45 -4.10
CA GLY A 10 -4.34 -7.29 -5.24
C GLY A 10 -5.51 -8.17 -5.73
N GLY A 11 -5.38 -8.70 -6.94
CA GLY A 11 -6.43 -9.50 -7.61
C GLY A 11 -7.43 -8.61 -8.35
N ILE A 12 -8.69 -9.08 -8.44
CA ILE A 12 -9.75 -8.43 -9.25
C ILE A 12 -10.03 -6.97 -8.84
N TRP A 13 -9.66 -6.57 -7.62
CA TRP A 13 -9.93 -5.26 -7.05
C TRP A 13 -9.12 -4.13 -7.74
N VAL A 14 -7.87 -4.40 -8.11
CA VAL A 14 -7.03 -3.44 -8.87
C VAL A 14 -7.32 -3.50 -10.36
N GLU A 15 -7.43 -4.71 -10.93
CA GLU A 15 -7.50 -4.90 -12.39
C GLU A 15 -8.85 -4.50 -13.00
N VAL A 16 -9.95 -4.86 -12.34
CA VAL A 16 -11.30 -4.69 -12.90
C VAL A 16 -12.06 -3.55 -12.20
N LEU A 17 -11.95 -3.46 -10.88
CA LEU A 17 -12.74 -2.51 -10.09
C LEU A 17 -12.08 -1.15 -9.92
N ARG A 18 -10.80 -1.02 -10.29
CA ARG A 18 -9.99 0.20 -10.12
C ARG A 18 -10.08 0.77 -8.71
N ASP A 19 -10.13 -0.12 -7.71
CA ASP A 19 -10.29 0.26 -6.31
C ASP A 19 -8.93 0.61 -5.70
N VAL A 20 -8.48 1.82 -6.01
CA VAL A 20 -7.15 2.34 -5.65
C VAL A 20 -7.24 3.76 -5.12
N SER A 21 -6.28 4.12 -4.29
CA SER A 21 -6.05 5.49 -3.81
C SER A 21 -4.62 5.94 -4.14
N PHE A 22 -4.43 7.26 -4.21
CA PHE A 22 -3.16 7.88 -4.58
C PHE A 22 -2.74 8.95 -3.58
N ARG A 23 -1.44 9.09 -3.37
CA ARG A 23 -0.83 10.19 -2.60
C ARG A 23 0.45 10.67 -3.27
N LEU A 24 0.76 11.96 -3.15
CA LEU A 24 2.11 12.48 -3.41
C LEU A 24 3.04 12.02 -2.29
N ILE A 25 4.27 11.63 -2.62
CA ILE A 25 5.29 11.27 -1.62
C ILE A 25 6.20 12.48 -1.29
N PRO A 26 6.78 12.55 -0.08
CA PRO A 26 6.69 11.58 1.02
C PRO A 26 5.36 11.66 1.79
N ILE A 27 4.83 10.50 2.20
CA ILE A 27 3.60 10.41 3.00
C ILE A 27 3.89 10.30 4.50
N SER A 28 3.01 10.86 5.32
CA SER A 28 2.93 10.63 6.76
C SER A 28 2.14 9.36 7.10
N LYS A 29 2.13 8.97 8.38
CA LYS A 29 1.27 7.88 8.86
C LYS A 29 -0.23 8.21 8.67
N LYS A 30 -0.60 9.48 8.85
CA LYS A 30 -1.99 9.94 8.67
C LYS A 30 -2.42 9.81 7.21
N ASP A 31 -1.55 10.21 6.28
CA ASP A 31 -1.81 10.05 4.85
C ASP A 31 -1.99 8.57 4.47
N ALA A 32 -1.16 7.67 5.03
CA ALA A 32 -1.28 6.23 4.82
C ALA A 32 -2.59 5.66 5.40
N GLU A 33 -3.03 6.13 6.57
CA GLU A 33 -4.31 5.73 7.15
C GLU A 33 -5.49 6.17 6.28
N GLU A 34 -5.50 7.43 5.83
CA GLU A 34 -6.55 7.96 4.95
C GLU A 34 -6.56 7.23 3.60
N MET A 35 -5.37 7.05 2.99
CA MET A 35 -5.20 6.32 1.73
C MET A 35 -5.75 4.88 1.81
N VAL A 36 -5.51 4.17 2.93
CA VAL A 36 -6.01 2.81 3.11
C VAL A 36 -7.52 2.79 3.36
N LYS A 37 -8.08 3.80 4.03
CA LYS A 37 -9.54 3.90 4.27
C LYS A 37 -10.34 4.29 3.02
N GLU A 38 -9.70 4.90 2.03
CA GLU A 38 -10.35 5.37 0.79
C GLU A 38 -10.74 4.25 -0.17
N ILE A 39 -10.09 3.08 -0.11
CA ILE A 39 -10.45 1.97 -0.98
C ILE A 39 -11.79 1.36 -0.52
N ARG A 40 -12.67 1.04 -1.47
CA ARG A 40 -13.99 0.44 -1.23
C ARG A 40 -13.88 -0.89 -0.50
N ALA A 41 -12.81 -1.63 -0.77
CA ALA A 41 -12.52 -2.92 -0.15
C ALA A 41 -11.86 -2.82 1.22
N TYR A 42 -11.77 -1.63 1.84
CA TYR A 42 -11.24 -1.44 3.21
C TYR A 42 -11.83 -2.42 4.23
N ARG A 43 -13.13 -2.74 4.13
CA ARG A 43 -13.82 -3.67 5.04
C ARG A 43 -13.24 -5.10 5.01
N ILE A 44 -12.53 -5.49 3.94
CA ILE A 44 -11.83 -6.77 3.86
C ILE A 44 -10.63 -6.77 4.81
N LEU A 45 -9.91 -5.65 4.91
CA LEU A 45 -8.78 -5.47 5.81
C LEU A 45 -9.20 -5.46 7.29
N GLU A 46 -10.45 -5.04 7.57
CA GLU A 46 -11.06 -5.13 8.90
C GLU A 46 -11.41 -6.57 9.31
N GLY A 47 -11.27 -7.54 8.40
CA GLY A 47 -11.62 -8.94 8.62
C GLY A 47 -13.06 -9.24 8.20
N ILE A 48 -13.23 -10.33 7.46
CA ILE A 48 -14.54 -10.84 7.01
C ILE A 48 -14.65 -12.32 7.36
N ARG A 49 -15.88 -12.81 7.60
CA ARG A 49 -16.17 -14.25 7.78
C ARG A 49 -15.29 -14.95 8.82
N GLY A 50 -15.09 -14.32 9.98
CA GLY A 50 -14.29 -14.89 11.08
C GLY A 50 -12.77 -14.73 10.92
N MET A 51 -12.30 -14.11 9.85
CA MET A 51 -10.91 -13.68 9.73
C MET A 51 -10.64 -12.51 10.67
N LYS A 52 -9.41 -12.49 11.23
CA LYS A 52 -8.96 -11.35 12.01
C LYS A 52 -8.68 -10.14 11.10
N PRO A 53 -8.81 -8.91 11.61
CA PRO A 53 -8.30 -7.73 10.94
C PRO A 53 -6.80 -7.85 10.68
N VAL A 54 -6.32 -7.20 9.62
CA VAL A 54 -4.88 -7.06 9.38
C VAL A 54 -4.25 -6.17 10.44
N ASN A 55 -2.93 -6.29 10.63
CA ASN A 55 -2.18 -5.33 11.41
C ASN A 55 -2.03 -4.00 10.64
N PHE A 56 -3.00 -3.10 10.83
CA PHE A 56 -3.00 -1.77 10.19
C PHE A 56 -1.75 -0.96 10.50
N ASN A 57 -1.20 -1.04 11.71
CA ASN A 57 0.04 -0.33 12.04
C ASN A 57 1.23 -0.84 11.22
N ALA A 58 1.29 -2.15 10.96
CA ALA A 58 2.31 -2.74 10.10
C ALA A 58 2.13 -2.27 8.64
N LEU A 59 0.89 -2.26 8.13
CA LEU A 59 0.57 -1.76 6.79
C LEU A 59 0.92 -0.27 6.61
N TYR A 60 0.50 0.60 7.54
CA TYR A 60 0.81 2.03 7.45
C TYR A 60 2.32 2.28 7.55
N GLY A 61 2.99 1.56 8.45
CA GLY A 61 4.45 1.62 8.57
C GLY A 61 5.17 1.17 7.29
N PHE A 62 4.64 0.15 6.62
CA PHE A 62 5.15 -0.33 5.33
C PHE A 62 5.03 0.75 4.25
N LEU A 63 3.84 1.34 4.06
CA LEU A 63 3.61 2.40 3.06
C LEU A 63 4.50 3.63 3.30
N VAL A 64 4.63 4.07 4.55
CA VAL A 64 5.51 5.20 4.90
C VAL A 64 6.98 4.88 4.61
N LYS A 65 7.44 3.64 4.86
CA LYS A 65 8.81 3.23 4.54
C LYS A 65 9.06 3.20 3.04
N VAL A 66 8.15 2.66 2.25
CA VAL A 66 8.24 2.65 0.77
C VAL A 66 8.29 4.07 0.22
N SER A 67 7.38 4.93 0.69
CA SER A 67 7.35 6.34 0.33
C SER A 67 8.68 7.06 0.61
N LYS A 68 9.26 6.84 1.80
CA LYS A 68 10.59 7.38 2.15
C LYS A 68 11.72 6.78 1.32
N LEU A 69 11.63 5.50 0.94
CA LEU A 69 12.63 4.85 0.10
C LEU A 69 12.68 5.50 -1.28
N VAL A 70 11.54 5.68 -1.95
CA VAL A 70 11.50 6.33 -3.26
C VAL A 70 11.93 7.80 -3.16
N TRP A 71 11.45 8.53 -2.14
CA TRP A 71 11.84 9.93 -1.92
C TRP A 71 13.36 10.13 -1.76
N LYS A 72 14.05 9.18 -1.13
CA LYS A 72 15.51 9.23 -0.90
C LYS A 72 16.34 8.76 -2.10
N ASN A 73 15.73 8.13 -3.10
CA ASN A 73 16.42 7.56 -4.24
C ASN A 73 15.80 8.10 -5.54
N PRO A 74 16.15 9.34 -5.95
CA PRO A 74 15.51 10.02 -7.07
C PRO A 74 15.76 9.37 -8.43
N ASN A 75 16.70 8.42 -8.51
CA ASN A 75 16.92 7.59 -9.69
C ASN A 75 15.87 6.48 -9.85
N ILE A 76 15.07 6.16 -8.83
CA ILE A 76 13.98 5.20 -8.99
C ILE A 76 12.87 5.85 -9.81
N GLN A 77 12.70 5.38 -11.04
CA GLN A 77 11.62 5.83 -11.94
C GLN A 77 10.30 5.15 -11.57
N GLU A 78 10.36 3.87 -11.23
CA GLU A 78 9.20 3.06 -10.86
C GLU A 78 9.59 2.03 -9.79
N LEU A 79 8.70 1.85 -8.82
CA LEU A 79 8.78 0.78 -7.83
C LEU A 79 7.40 0.14 -7.74
N ASP A 80 7.33 -1.14 -8.09
CA ASP A 80 6.13 -1.95 -7.97
C ASP A 80 6.37 -3.04 -6.93
N ILE A 81 5.42 -3.18 -6.01
CA ILE A 81 5.43 -4.22 -4.98
C ILE A 81 4.12 -4.97 -5.06
N ASN A 82 4.15 -6.12 -5.71
CA ASN A 82 2.96 -6.94 -5.90
C ASN A 82 3.37 -8.42 -5.96
N PRO A 83 2.93 -9.26 -5.01
CA PRO A 83 2.00 -8.96 -3.93
C PRO A 83 2.66 -8.34 -2.67
N VAL A 84 1.86 -7.58 -1.92
CA VAL A 84 2.13 -7.30 -0.50
C VAL A 84 1.24 -8.19 0.35
N PHE A 85 1.85 -9.02 1.20
CA PHE A 85 1.13 -9.85 2.17
C PHE A 85 0.98 -9.09 3.48
N VAL A 86 -0.24 -9.04 4.01
CA VAL A 86 -0.53 -8.44 5.32
C VAL A 86 -1.38 -9.41 6.14
N ASP A 87 -0.93 -9.74 7.34
CA ASP A 87 -1.64 -10.58 8.31
C ASP A 87 -1.87 -9.82 9.63
N ASP A 88 -2.35 -10.51 10.67
CA ASP A 88 -2.61 -9.93 12.00
C ASP A 88 -1.33 -9.52 12.77
N LYS A 89 -0.15 -9.71 12.17
CA LYS A 89 1.16 -9.45 12.79
C LYS A 89 2.05 -8.52 11.97
N ARG A 90 2.13 -8.68 10.64
CA ARG A 90 3.11 -8.01 9.78
C ARG A 90 2.59 -7.66 8.39
N ALA A 91 3.33 -6.80 7.70
CA ALA A 91 3.24 -6.53 6.28
C ALA A 91 4.58 -6.89 5.62
N ALA A 92 4.56 -7.61 4.50
CA ALA A 92 5.77 -8.07 3.80
C ALA A 92 5.59 -8.01 2.28
N ALA A 93 6.62 -7.57 1.58
CA ALA A 93 6.69 -7.68 0.12
C ALA A 93 6.95 -9.14 -0.27
N GLY A 94 6.13 -9.67 -1.18
CA GLY A 94 6.35 -10.98 -1.80
C GLY A 94 7.24 -10.91 -3.02
N ASP A 95 7.05 -9.88 -3.85
CA ASP A 95 7.89 -9.56 -5.00
C ASP A 95 8.08 -8.05 -5.13
N VAL A 96 9.19 -7.64 -5.73
CA VAL A 96 9.56 -6.23 -5.91
C VAL A 96 10.23 -6.05 -7.26
N ARG A 97 9.70 -5.13 -8.07
CA ARG A 97 10.32 -4.67 -9.31
C ARG A 97 10.70 -3.21 -9.18
N ILE A 98 11.92 -2.88 -9.58
CA ILE A 98 12.45 -1.51 -9.56
C ILE A 98 12.96 -1.17 -10.96
N LEU A 99 12.55 -0.02 -11.46
CA LEU A 99 13.13 0.61 -12.65
C LEU A 99 13.94 1.84 -12.21
N VAL A 100 15.18 1.92 -12.69
CA VAL A 100 16.12 3.03 -12.42
C VAL A 100 16.48 3.75 -13.71
#